data_AF-A0A812IYP5-F1
#
_entry.id   AF-A0A812IYP5-F1
#
_cell.length_a   1.000
_cell.length_b   1.000
_cell.length_c   1.000
_cell.angle_alpha   90.00
_cell.angle_beta   90.00
_cell.angle_gamma   90.00
#
_symmetry.space_group_name_H-M   'P 1'
#
loop_
_entity.id
_entity.type
_entity.pdbx_description
1 polymer ?
#
loop_
_entity_poly.entity_id
_entity_poly.type
_entity_poly.pdbx_seq_one_letter_code
_entity_poly.pdbx_strand_id
1 'polypeptide(L)'
;MSRVAGIVCAVSLALYGASCFIVPTTLPKGAPQTESGAVVGQPSAINGTPESASWSPLAVGAALGLLIAVATGRPALAADLENGEAIFNGNCTACHAGGNNSIVAEKKLKKEALVQYGKYDVQAIITQVTNGNGAMPAFGEKLGPDDIEDVANYVYNKADKW
;
A
#
# COMPACT_ATOMS: atom_id res chain seq x y z
N MET A 1 -2.67 24.47 37.02
CA MET A 1 -2.60 23.10 37.57
C MET A 1 -1.76 22.26 36.61
N SER A 2 -0.79 21.55 37.17
CA SER A 2 0.38 20.85 36.59
C SER A 2 0.14 20.07 35.29
N ARG A 3 0.93 20.31 34.22
CA ARG A 3 2.18 19.59 33.83
C ARG A 3 1.99 18.11 33.47
N VAL A 4 1.92 17.82 32.17
CA VAL A 4 2.51 16.60 31.58
C VAL A 4 3.25 17.02 30.32
N ALA A 5 4.53 17.34 30.51
CA ALA A 5 5.53 17.41 29.46
C ALA A 5 6.53 16.31 29.77
N GLY A 6 6.93 15.53 28.77
CA GLY A 6 8.06 14.64 28.91
C GLY A 6 8.05 13.48 27.93
N ILE A 7 9.12 13.41 27.14
CA ILE A 7 9.58 12.25 26.35
C ILE A 7 8.95 12.16 24.96
N VAL A 8 9.41 12.99 24.01
CA VAL A 8 10.19 12.51 22.85
C VAL A 8 11.03 13.70 22.35
N CYS A 9 12.25 13.84 22.85
CA CYS A 9 13.28 14.69 22.25
C CYS A 9 14.54 13.83 22.11
N ALA A 10 15.15 13.90 20.92
CA ALA A 10 16.50 13.46 20.57
C ALA A 10 16.71 11.97 20.20
N VAL A 11 16.57 11.66 18.91
CA VAL A 11 17.52 10.84 18.12
C VAL A 11 17.43 11.34 16.66
N SER A 12 18.16 12.38 16.26
CA SER A 12 19.52 12.35 15.65
C SER A 12 19.47 12.74 14.16
N LEU A 13 19.54 14.05 13.92
CA LEU A 13 20.05 14.64 12.67
C LEU A 13 21.58 14.53 12.68
N ALA A 14 22.14 13.54 11.98
CA ALA A 14 23.50 13.49 11.45
C ALA A 14 23.57 12.19 10.63
N LEU A 15 23.73 12.22 9.30
CA LEU A 15 25.01 12.45 8.65
C LEU A 15 24.78 12.80 7.18
N TYR A 16 25.18 14.01 6.81
CA TYR A 16 25.53 14.39 5.45
C TYR A 16 27.01 14.01 5.27
N GLY A 17 27.39 13.30 4.20
CA GLY A 17 28.80 13.05 3.96
C GLY A 17 29.15 11.95 2.97
N ALA A 18 29.15 12.32 1.70
CA ALA A 18 30.12 11.96 0.67
C ALA A 18 30.99 10.70 0.89
N SER A 19 30.88 9.75 -0.04
CA SER A 19 32.00 8.90 -0.45
C SER A 19 31.80 8.43 -1.89
N CYS A 20 32.36 9.18 -2.83
CA CYS A 20 32.58 8.74 -4.20
C CYS A 20 33.55 7.56 -4.19
N PHE A 21 33.06 6.34 -4.42
CA PHE A 21 33.93 5.21 -4.76
C PHE A 21 34.07 5.14 -6.28
N ILE A 22 35.15 5.76 -6.75
CA ILE A 22 35.76 5.48 -8.05
C ILE A 22 36.30 4.05 -7.96
N VAL A 23 35.84 3.15 -8.84
CA VAL A 23 36.43 1.83 -9.06
C VAL A 23 37.17 1.87 -10.40
N PRO A 24 38.51 1.83 -10.41
CA PRO A 24 39.26 1.54 -11.61
C PRO A 24 40.15 0.32 -11.36
N THR A 25 39.78 -0.86 -11.84
CA THR A 25 40.77 -1.95 -11.93
C THR A 25 40.43 -2.94 -13.04
N THR A 26 40.96 -2.61 -14.22
CA THR A 26 41.69 -3.51 -15.14
C THR A 26 41.14 -4.93 -15.36
N LEU A 27 40.65 -5.16 -16.58
CA LEU A 27 40.63 -6.46 -17.25
C LEU A 27 42.07 -6.99 -17.46
N PRO A 28 42.28 -8.30 -17.23
CA PRO A 28 43.15 -9.08 -18.09
C PRO A 28 42.34 -10.17 -18.82
N LYS A 29 42.35 -10.06 -20.15
CA LYS A 29 41.91 -11.08 -21.11
C LYS A 29 43.08 -12.05 -21.31
N GLY A 30 42.96 -13.26 -20.78
CA GLY A 30 43.88 -14.37 -21.04
C GLY A 30 43.11 -15.68 -21.10
N ALA A 31 43.07 -16.28 -22.28
CA ALA A 31 42.43 -17.57 -22.58
C ALA A 31 43.41 -18.74 -22.31
N PRO A 32 43.15 -19.96 -22.84
CA PRO A 32 42.14 -20.95 -22.46
C PRO A 32 42.83 -22.26 -22.00
N GLN A 33 42.17 -23.20 -21.30
CA GLN A 33 42.40 -24.64 -21.49
C GLN A 33 41.13 -25.47 -21.26
N THR A 34 40.95 -26.39 -22.19
CA THR A 34 39.93 -27.42 -22.33
C THR A 34 40.46 -28.70 -21.70
N GLU A 35 39.68 -29.38 -20.87
CA GLU A 35 39.76 -30.83 -20.78
C GLU A 35 38.44 -31.46 -20.32
N SER A 36 37.98 -32.35 -21.18
CA SER A 36 36.87 -33.29 -20.99
C SER A 36 37.41 -34.50 -20.24
N GLY A 37 36.63 -35.05 -19.30
CA GLY A 37 37.02 -36.27 -18.60
C GLY A 37 35.94 -36.81 -17.70
N ALA A 38 35.07 -37.65 -18.25
CA ALA A 38 34.27 -38.59 -17.47
C ALA A 38 35.16 -39.73 -16.99
N VAL A 39 35.14 -40.06 -15.69
CA VAL A 39 35.25 -41.44 -15.19
C VAL A 39 34.89 -41.53 -13.70
N VAL A 40 33.82 -42.29 -13.45
CA VAL A 40 33.64 -43.33 -12.41
C VAL A 40 34.34 -43.17 -11.06
N GLY A 41 33.54 -43.19 -9.99
CA GLY A 41 34.00 -43.61 -8.66
C GLY A 41 33.03 -43.30 -7.53
N GLN A 42 31.98 -44.11 -7.35
CA GLN A 42 31.38 -44.31 -6.03
C GLN A 42 32.40 -45.06 -5.17
N PRO A 43 32.62 -44.60 -3.92
CA PRO A 43 32.62 -45.56 -2.82
C PRO A 43 31.61 -45.15 -1.75
N SER A 44 30.72 -46.11 -1.48
CA SER A 44 30.45 -46.65 -0.15
C SER A 44 30.29 -45.69 1.04
N ALA A 45 29.03 -45.59 1.48
CA ALA A 45 28.61 -45.63 2.88
C ALA A 45 29.34 -44.69 3.85
N ILE A 46 28.89 -43.43 3.88
CA ILE A 46 28.82 -42.72 5.15
C ILE A 46 27.55 -43.21 5.87
N ASN A 47 27.75 -44.12 6.82
CA ASN A 47 26.74 -44.49 7.80
C ASN A 47 26.62 -43.36 8.85
N GLY A 48 26.29 -42.15 8.37
CA GLY A 48 25.90 -41.04 9.21
C GLY A 48 24.43 -41.24 9.54
N THR A 49 24.14 -41.69 10.76
CA THR A 49 22.82 -41.51 11.36
C THR A 49 22.35 -40.08 11.08
N PRO A 50 21.13 -39.85 10.55
CA PRO A 50 20.63 -38.50 10.38
C PRO A 50 20.64 -37.86 11.77
N GLU A 51 21.57 -36.93 11.95
CA GLU A 51 21.57 -35.98 13.04
C GLU A 51 20.14 -35.44 13.13
N SER A 52 19.49 -35.78 14.23
CA SER A 52 18.13 -35.38 14.50
C SER A 52 18.16 -33.87 14.62
N ALA A 53 17.83 -33.23 13.51
CA ALA A 53 17.35 -31.88 13.41
C ALA A 53 16.41 -31.59 14.60
N SER A 54 16.97 -31.04 15.68
CA SER A 54 16.28 -30.70 16.93
C SER A 54 15.33 -29.51 16.78
N TRP A 55 15.13 -29.03 15.55
CA TRP A 55 14.16 -27.99 15.24
C TRP A 55 12.81 -28.66 15.05
N SER A 56 11.92 -28.46 16.03
CA SER A 56 10.55 -28.94 15.96
C SER A 56 9.91 -28.48 14.65
N PRO A 57 9.33 -29.38 13.83
CA PRO A 57 8.72 -29.00 12.54
C PRO A 57 7.62 -27.94 12.67
N LEU A 58 7.00 -27.83 13.85
CA LEU A 58 6.06 -26.78 14.21
C LEU A 58 6.69 -25.37 14.28
N ALA A 59 7.95 -25.25 14.72
CA ALA A 59 8.62 -23.97 14.82
C ALA A 59 8.95 -23.39 13.43
N VAL A 60 9.33 -24.25 12.49
CA VAL A 60 9.54 -23.84 11.09
C VAL A 60 8.22 -23.50 10.40
N GLY A 61 7.17 -24.29 10.64
CA GLY A 61 5.83 -23.98 10.11
C GLY A 61 5.28 -22.64 10.62
N ALA A 62 5.45 -22.33 11.91
CA ALA A 62 5.04 -21.06 12.49
C ALA A 62 5.84 -19.87 11.94
N ALA A 63 7.17 -20.02 11.82
CA ALA A 63 8.02 -18.98 11.26
C ALA A 63 7.68 -18.69 9.79
N LEU A 64 7.47 -19.73 8.98
CA LEU A 64 7.12 -19.58 7.57
C LEU A 64 5.70 -19.02 7.39
N GLY A 65 4.74 -19.46 8.23
CA GLY A 65 3.37 -18.93 8.22
C GLY A 65 3.32 -17.44 8.57
N LEU A 66 4.08 -16.99 9.56
CA LEU A 66 4.18 -15.57 9.91
C LEU A 66 4.84 -14.75 8.79
N LEU A 67 5.89 -15.26 8.15
CA LEU A 67 6.55 -14.59 7.02
C LEU A 67 5.61 -14.43 5.83
N ILE A 68 4.80 -15.45 5.52
CA ILE A 68 3.81 -15.37 4.45
C ILE A 68 2.73 -14.33 4.79
N ALA A 69 2.24 -14.30 6.03
CA ALA A 69 1.25 -13.32 6.48
C ALA A 69 1.78 -11.88 6.39
N VAL A 70 3.03 -11.63 6.79
CA VAL A 70 3.66 -10.31 6.68
C VAL A 70 3.94 -9.93 5.23
N ALA A 71 4.39 -10.86 4.38
CA ALA A 71 4.73 -10.57 2.99
C ALA A 71 3.49 -10.36 2.10
N THR A 72 2.34 -10.94 2.46
CA THR A 72 1.09 -10.82 1.71
C THR A 72 0.10 -9.85 2.33
N GLY A 73 0.35 -9.42 3.57
CA GLY A 73 -0.43 -8.38 4.24
C GLY A 73 -0.31 -7.07 3.48
N ARG A 74 -1.42 -6.58 2.92
CA ARG A 74 -1.48 -5.21 2.39
C ARG A 74 -1.58 -4.26 3.58
N PRO A 75 -0.69 -3.27 3.71
CA PRO A 75 -0.84 -2.26 4.75
C PRO A 75 -2.19 -1.57 4.54
N ALA A 76 -2.97 -1.42 5.61
CA ALA A 76 -4.13 -0.53 5.59
C ALA A 76 -3.59 0.90 5.51
N LEU A 77 -3.57 1.48 4.31
CA LEU A 77 -3.29 2.89 4.16
C LEU A 77 -4.50 3.67 4.65
N ALA A 78 -4.25 4.66 5.50
CA ALA A 78 -5.27 5.65 5.82
C ALA A 78 -5.52 6.49 4.57
N ALA A 79 -6.77 6.87 4.34
CA ALA A 79 -7.14 7.73 3.22
C ALA A 79 -6.40 9.08 3.27
N ASP A 80 -5.85 9.48 2.13
CA ASP A 80 -5.23 10.78 1.92
C ASP A 80 -6.30 11.81 1.54
N LEU A 81 -6.70 12.64 2.51
CA LEU A 81 -7.74 13.65 2.31
C LEU A 81 -7.29 14.79 1.38
N GLU A 82 -6.00 15.05 1.27
CA GLU A 82 -5.46 16.10 0.39
C GLU A 82 -5.47 15.63 -1.06
N ASN A 83 -5.10 14.35 -1.31
CA ASN A 83 -5.33 13.72 -2.61
C ASN A 83 -6.82 13.65 -2.95
N GLY A 84 -7.67 13.24 -1.99
CA GLY A 84 -9.12 13.18 -2.15
C GLY A 84 -9.74 14.53 -2.52
N GLU A 85 -9.25 15.63 -1.93
CA GLU A 85 -9.66 16.99 -2.30
C GLU A 85 -9.23 17.35 -3.73
N ALA A 86 -7.99 17.04 -4.13
CA ALA A 86 -7.50 17.29 -5.48
C ALA A 86 -8.32 16.52 -6.53
N ILE A 87 -8.61 15.25 -6.27
CA ILE A 87 -9.46 14.40 -7.13
C ILE A 87 -10.87 14.97 -7.22
N PHE A 88 -11.47 15.35 -6.09
CA PHE A 88 -12.80 15.95 -6.05
C PHE A 88 -12.85 17.22 -6.91
N ASN A 89 -11.84 18.08 -6.78
CA ASN A 89 -11.73 19.32 -7.52
C ASN A 89 -11.59 19.09 -9.03
N GLY A 90 -10.82 18.07 -9.45
CA GLY A 90 -10.62 17.74 -10.86
C GLY A 90 -11.79 17.00 -11.52
N ASN A 91 -12.60 16.26 -10.76
CA ASN A 91 -13.56 15.31 -11.34
C ASN A 91 -15.02 15.52 -10.91
N CYS A 92 -15.26 16.02 -9.70
CA CYS A 92 -16.58 15.98 -9.06
C CYS A 92 -17.25 17.36 -9.02
N THR A 93 -16.47 18.43 -8.91
CA THR A 93 -16.98 19.81 -8.73
C THR A 93 -17.89 20.29 -9.85
N ALA A 94 -17.72 19.79 -11.08
CA ALA A 94 -18.56 20.15 -12.22
C ALA A 94 -20.06 19.98 -11.93
N CYS A 95 -20.41 18.94 -11.17
CA CYS A 95 -21.79 18.70 -10.73
C CYS A 95 -21.98 19.00 -9.24
N HIS A 96 -20.96 18.79 -8.42
CA HIS A 96 -21.06 18.76 -6.96
C HIS A 96 -20.37 19.92 -6.23
N ALA A 97 -20.14 21.04 -6.91
CA ALA A 97 -19.56 22.23 -6.29
C ALA A 97 -20.28 22.64 -4.99
N GLY A 98 -19.49 22.84 -3.92
CA GLY A 98 -20.01 23.21 -2.60
C GLY A 98 -20.97 22.19 -1.97
N GLY A 99 -20.85 20.92 -2.35
CA GLY A 99 -21.72 19.84 -1.87
C GLY A 99 -23.12 19.84 -2.49
N ASN A 100 -23.40 20.68 -3.48
CA ASN A 100 -24.67 20.70 -4.20
C ASN A 100 -24.73 19.62 -5.28
N ASN A 101 -25.78 19.64 -6.11
CA ASN A 101 -25.89 18.82 -7.30
C ASN A 101 -26.63 19.63 -8.38
N SER A 102 -25.93 19.96 -9.46
CA SER A 102 -26.48 20.77 -10.56
C SER A 102 -27.42 20.00 -11.50
N ILE A 103 -27.43 18.66 -11.43
CA ILE A 103 -28.24 17.80 -12.29
C ILE A 103 -29.52 17.36 -11.58
N VAL A 104 -29.41 16.93 -10.33
CA VAL A 104 -30.55 16.50 -9.49
C VAL A 104 -30.48 17.22 -8.16
N ALA A 105 -31.23 18.31 -8.03
CA ALA A 105 -31.11 19.26 -6.92
C ALA A 105 -31.27 18.63 -5.53
N GLU A 106 -32.05 17.56 -5.41
CA GLU A 106 -32.31 16.86 -4.15
C GLU A 106 -31.14 15.95 -3.73
N LYS A 107 -30.34 15.44 -4.69
CA LYS A 107 -29.25 14.48 -4.45
C LYS A 107 -27.92 15.15 -4.18
N LYS A 108 -27.86 15.93 -3.11
CA LYS A 108 -26.68 16.68 -2.63
C LYS A 108 -25.69 15.75 -1.90
N LEU A 109 -24.46 16.24 -1.68
CA LEU A 109 -23.43 15.58 -0.87
C LEU A 109 -23.42 16.06 0.60
N LYS A 110 -24.44 16.82 1.01
CA LYS A 110 -24.64 17.23 2.40
C LYS A 110 -25.13 16.06 3.24
N LYS A 111 -24.76 16.06 4.51
CA LYS A 111 -25.07 14.95 5.44
C LYS A 111 -26.54 14.56 5.44
N GLU A 112 -27.47 15.51 5.46
CA GLU A 112 -28.90 15.23 5.54
C GLU A 112 -29.37 14.41 4.32
N ALA A 113 -28.93 14.81 3.13
CA ALA A 113 -29.26 14.10 1.90
C ALA A 113 -28.56 12.73 1.84
N LEU A 114 -27.28 12.66 2.21
CA LEU A 114 -26.55 11.40 2.24
C LEU A 114 -27.20 10.40 3.21
N VAL A 115 -27.65 10.83 4.39
CA VAL A 115 -28.38 9.96 5.32
C VAL A 115 -29.70 9.51 4.71
N GLN A 116 -30.49 10.44 4.15
CA GLN A 116 -31.78 10.13 3.54
C GLN A 116 -31.67 9.07 2.42
N TYR A 117 -30.59 9.13 1.62
CA TYR A 117 -30.36 8.20 0.52
C TYR A 117 -29.49 6.99 0.89
N GLY A 118 -29.15 6.80 2.18
CA GLY A 118 -28.33 5.67 2.62
C GLY A 118 -26.89 5.69 2.08
N LYS A 119 -26.35 6.90 1.85
CA LYS A 119 -25.01 7.17 1.32
C LYS A 119 -24.08 7.85 2.32
N TYR A 120 -24.52 8.10 3.56
CA TYR A 120 -23.65 8.59 4.63
C TYR A 120 -22.82 7.44 5.24
N ASP A 121 -22.04 6.79 4.37
CA ASP A 121 -21.16 5.67 4.66
C ASP A 121 -20.08 5.65 3.58
N VAL A 122 -18.81 5.47 3.97
CA VAL A 122 -17.68 5.56 3.04
C VAL A 122 -17.76 4.46 1.96
N GLN A 123 -18.14 3.23 2.31
CA GLN A 123 -18.24 2.13 1.36
C GLN A 123 -19.39 2.33 0.37
N ALA A 124 -20.50 2.92 0.81
CA ALA A 124 -21.61 3.30 -0.05
C ALA A 124 -21.23 4.40 -1.05
N ILE A 125 -20.34 5.32 -0.67
CA ILE A 125 -19.77 6.36 -1.54
C ILE A 125 -18.77 5.75 -2.52
N ILE A 126 -17.83 4.91 -2.06
CA ILE A 126 -16.89 4.17 -2.92
C ILE A 126 -17.66 3.43 -4.00
N THR A 127 -18.66 2.63 -3.61
CA THR A 127 -19.48 1.85 -4.55
C THR A 127 -20.17 2.74 -5.58
N GLN A 128 -20.64 3.91 -5.16
CA GLN A 128 -21.32 4.88 -6.03
C GLN A 128 -20.35 5.54 -7.01
N VAL A 129 -19.14 5.91 -6.57
CA VAL A 129 -18.11 6.53 -7.42
C VAL A 129 -17.56 5.51 -8.41
N THR A 130 -17.28 4.29 -7.96
CA THR A 130 -16.78 3.20 -8.81
C THR A 130 -17.75 2.89 -9.94
N ASN A 131 -19.04 2.69 -9.62
CA ASN A 131 -20.02 2.17 -10.58
C ASN A 131 -20.84 3.26 -11.28
N GLY A 132 -20.85 4.49 -10.75
CA GLY A 132 -21.78 5.54 -11.17
C GLY A 132 -23.24 5.21 -10.83
N ASN A 133 -24.15 6.13 -11.20
CA ASN A 133 -25.60 5.89 -11.13
C ASN A 133 -26.35 6.94 -11.95
N GLY A 134 -27.11 6.50 -12.96
CA GLY A 134 -27.88 7.40 -13.82
C GLY A 134 -26.99 8.44 -14.50
N ALA A 135 -27.19 9.72 -14.18
CA ALA A 135 -26.40 10.82 -14.74
C ALA A 135 -24.98 10.95 -14.17
N MET A 136 -24.69 10.29 -13.03
CA MET A 136 -23.33 10.25 -12.48
C MET A 136 -22.53 9.17 -13.19
N PRO A 137 -21.43 9.51 -13.90
CA PRO A 137 -20.62 8.54 -14.62
C PRO A 137 -19.87 7.60 -13.66
N ALA A 138 -19.49 6.42 -14.15
CA ALA A 138 -18.61 5.50 -13.45
C ALA A 138 -17.15 6.00 -13.51
N PHE A 139 -16.44 5.92 -12.38
CA PHE A 139 -15.03 6.30 -12.28
C PHE A 139 -14.09 5.12 -12.05
N GLY A 140 -14.60 3.90 -11.86
CA GLY A 140 -13.77 2.70 -11.59
C GLY A 140 -12.74 2.36 -12.66
N GLU A 141 -12.94 2.80 -13.91
CA GLU A 141 -11.97 2.63 -15.00
C GLU A 141 -11.01 3.82 -15.17
N LYS A 142 -11.29 4.94 -14.50
CA LYS A 142 -10.56 6.21 -14.64
C LYS A 142 -9.68 6.53 -13.45
N LEU A 143 -10.11 6.11 -12.25
CA LEU A 143 -9.43 6.35 -10.99
C LEU A 143 -8.98 5.01 -10.40
N GLY A 144 -7.83 5.00 -9.72
CA GLY A 144 -7.39 3.84 -8.98
C GLY A 144 -8.29 3.55 -7.77
N PRO A 145 -8.25 2.33 -7.20
CA PRO A 145 -9.00 2.00 -5.99
C PRO A 145 -8.67 2.94 -4.83
N ASP A 146 -7.38 3.26 -4.66
CA ASP A 146 -6.88 4.14 -3.59
C ASP A 146 -7.40 5.58 -3.78
N ASP A 147 -7.36 6.10 -5.02
CA ASP A 147 -7.93 7.41 -5.36
C ASP A 147 -9.44 7.50 -5.08
N ILE A 148 -10.18 6.41 -5.34
CA ILE A 148 -11.61 6.33 -5.06
C ILE A 148 -11.86 6.31 -3.55
N GLU A 149 -11.03 5.60 -2.80
CA GLU A 149 -11.09 5.59 -1.34
C GLU A 149 -10.80 6.98 -0.76
N ASP A 150 -9.77 7.67 -1.26
CA ASP A 150 -9.40 9.01 -0.85
C ASP A 150 -10.53 10.02 -1.08
N VAL A 151 -11.09 10.05 -2.30
CA VAL A 151 -12.19 10.98 -2.61
C VAL A 151 -13.46 10.64 -1.84
N ALA A 152 -13.75 9.36 -1.59
CA ALA A 152 -14.92 8.96 -0.80
C ALA A 152 -14.79 9.40 0.66
N ASN A 153 -13.60 9.25 1.25
CA ASN A 153 -13.32 9.73 2.60
C ASN A 153 -13.35 11.26 2.68
N TYR A 154 -12.82 11.95 1.66
CA TYR A 154 -12.94 13.42 1.55
C TYR A 154 -14.40 13.87 1.54
N VAL A 155 -15.24 13.28 0.69
CA VAL A 155 -16.68 13.59 0.61
C VAL A 155 -17.37 13.33 1.94
N TYR A 156 -17.12 12.17 2.55
CA TYR A 156 -17.69 11.84 3.86
C TYR A 156 -17.30 12.86 4.94
N ASN A 157 -16.02 13.26 5.01
CA ASN A 157 -15.55 14.27 5.97
C ASN A 157 -16.11 15.67 5.70
N LYS A 158 -16.31 16.01 4.42
CA LYS A 158 -16.79 17.33 4.00
C LYS A 158 -18.30 17.47 4.10
N ALA A 159 -19.05 16.36 4.10
CA ALA A 159 -20.51 16.35 4.18
C ALA A 159 -21.10 17.09 5.40
N ASP A 160 -20.41 17.06 6.55
CA ASP A 160 -20.80 17.80 7.77
C ASP A 160 -20.49 19.31 7.69
N LYS A 161 -19.69 19.73 6.72
CA LYS A 161 -19.21 21.12 6.56
C LYS A 161 -19.92 21.86 5.41
N TRP A 162 -20.73 21.16 4.60
CA TRP A 162 -21.43 21.70 3.45
C TRP A 162 -22.87 22.10 3.76
#